data_AF-A0A7Y6PPT6-F1
#
_entry.id   AF-A0A7Y6PPT6-F1
#
_cell.length_a   1.000
_cell.length_b   1.000
_cell.length_c   1.000
_cell.angle_alpha   90.00
_cell.angle_beta   90.00
_cell.angle_gamma   90.00
#
_symmetry.space_group_name_H-M   'P 1'
#
loop_
_entity.id
_entity.type
_entity.pdbx_description
1 polymer ?
#
loop_
_entity_poly.entity_id
_entity_poly.type
_entity_poly.pdbx_seq_one_letter_code
_entity_poly.pdbx_strand_id
1 'polypeptide(L)'
;MAAAGCWSRPVSPPPPPLAVLPAPDAAVSDAAAAAPRYLIGENCLNKQLTQTHLFPRFLGGRGSWHGDAEEVRVPLREAPQHFNVVGFDGTVRGEMITTANAVGSDPRGFIGTYTGSLGVCGFIQDGVRGAMYDCVIAGACGLAVADVDDTHPRPRPIDITVATTCVANDMLIADLDRDGKLAAFPLAAFRDETEIEGVPYSGPDCPPRYTWYGTQLGPDFIDVLGAGDFDHDGSLELVIAIRSGASRSVAIYAPPKGSKRLDRLAVVTQ
;
A
#
# COMPACT_ATOMS: atom_id res chain seq x y z
N MET A 1 -31.03 -63.58 -76.07
CA MET A 1 -29.57 -63.48 -75.83
C MET A 1 -29.30 -62.11 -75.22
N ALA A 2 -29.06 -62.04 -73.91
CA ALA A 2 -28.76 -60.81 -73.19
C ALA A 2 -27.56 -61.09 -72.28
N ALA A 3 -26.58 -60.19 -72.35
CA ALA A 3 -25.20 -60.35 -71.91
C ALA A 3 -25.04 -60.37 -70.38
N ALA A 4 -24.15 -61.24 -69.90
CA ALA A 4 -23.69 -61.29 -68.52
C ALA A 4 -22.74 -60.12 -68.24
N GLY A 5 -23.17 -59.20 -67.37
CA GLY A 5 -22.33 -58.11 -66.85
C GLY A 5 -21.47 -58.58 -65.67
N CYS A 6 -20.16 -58.41 -65.80
CA CYS A 6 -19.19 -58.55 -64.70
C CYS A 6 -19.41 -57.44 -63.67
N TRP A 7 -19.68 -57.81 -62.42
CA TRP A 7 -19.71 -56.90 -61.29
C TRP A 7 -18.33 -56.90 -60.60
N SER A 8 -17.64 -55.77 -60.70
CA SER A 8 -16.38 -55.50 -60.01
C SER A 8 -16.62 -55.38 -58.50
N ARG A 9 -15.82 -56.07 -57.70
CA ARG A 9 -15.86 -55.94 -56.23
C ARG A 9 -15.40 -54.52 -55.81
N PRO A 10 -16.09 -53.86 -54.87
CA PRO A 10 -15.65 -52.58 -54.34
C PRO A 10 -14.34 -52.73 -53.56
N VAL A 11 -13.39 -51.84 -53.83
CA VAL A 11 -12.11 -51.71 -53.14
C VAL A 11 -12.36 -51.10 -51.77
N SER A 12 -11.95 -51.78 -50.71
CA SER A 12 -12.03 -51.24 -49.35
C SER A 12 -11.10 -50.02 -49.20
N PRO A 13 -11.55 -48.93 -48.53
CA PRO A 13 -10.70 -47.78 -48.28
C PRO A 13 -9.55 -48.14 -47.33
N PRO A 14 -8.39 -47.45 -47.45
CA PRO A 14 -7.26 -47.66 -46.56
C PRO A 14 -7.62 -47.28 -45.12
N PRO A 15 -7.02 -47.95 -44.12
CA PRO A 15 -7.23 -47.61 -42.72
C PRO A 15 -6.73 -46.19 -42.40
N PRO A 16 -7.38 -45.48 -41.46
CA PRO A 16 -6.96 -44.15 -41.07
C PRO A 16 -5.56 -44.18 -40.40
N PRO A 17 -4.76 -43.11 -40.54
CA PRO A 17 -3.46 -43.01 -39.91
C PRO A 17 -3.59 -43.06 -38.38
N LEU A 18 -2.67 -43.78 -37.74
CA LEU A 18 -2.56 -43.86 -36.29
C LEU A 18 -2.31 -42.46 -35.71
N ALA A 19 -3.14 -42.07 -34.74
CA ALA A 19 -2.97 -40.81 -34.02
C ALA A 19 -1.65 -40.82 -33.23
N VAL A 20 -0.77 -39.88 -33.53
CA VAL A 20 0.42 -39.60 -32.72
C VAL A 20 -0.05 -38.95 -31.44
N LEU A 21 0.18 -39.61 -30.29
CA LEU A 21 -0.08 -39.00 -28.98
C LEU A 21 0.83 -37.77 -28.82
N PRO A 22 0.31 -36.62 -28.38
CA PRO A 22 1.14 -35.45 -28.09
C PRO A 22 2.18 -35.81 -27.02
N ALA A 23 3.41 -35.33 -27.20
CA ALA A 23 4.44 -35.43 -26.18
C ALA A 23 3.92 -34.83 -24.87
N PRO A 24 4.27 -35.39 -23.68
CA PRO A 24 3.90 -34.79 -22.42
C PRO A 24 4.41 -33.36 -22.40
N ASP A 25 3.50 -32.42 -22.18
CA ASP A 25 3.79 -31.00 -22.09
C ASP A 25 5.01 -30.79 -21.20
N ALA A 26 5.99 -30.06 -21.74
CA ALA A 26 7.10 -29.57 -20.96
C ALA A 26 6.54 -28.92 -19.69
N ALA A 27 7.02 -29.39 -18.53
CA ALA A 27 6.63 -28.91 -17.22
C ALA A 27 6.43 -27.39 -17.24
N VAL A 28 5.19 -26.97 -16.99
CA VAL A 28 4.89 -25.59 -16.62
C VAL A 28 5.80 -25.29 -15.44
N SER A 29 6.75 -24.38 -15.65
CA SER A 29 7.63 -23.87 -14.62
C SER A 29 6.77 -23.27 -13.51
N ASP A 30 6.56 -24.04 -12.43
CA ASP A 30 5.97 -23.66 -11.14
C ASP A 30 6.86 -22.66 -10.37
N ALA A 31 7.31 -21.62 -11.06
CA ALA A 31 7.71 -20.37 -10.45
C ALA A 31 6.57 -19.38 -10.69
N ALA A 32 5.43 -19.62 -10.03
CA ALA A 32 4.62 -18.49 -9.61
C ALA A 32 5.57 -17.64 -8.74
N ALA A 33 6.22 -16.65 -9.34
CA ALA A 33 7.09 -15.74 -8.63
C ALA A 33 6.33 -15.27 -7.41
N ALA A 34 6.92 -15.44 -6.22
CA ALA A 34 6.30 -14.99 -4.98
C ALA A 34 5.80 -13.56 -5.19
N ALA A 35 4.55 -13.29 -4.80
CA ALA A 35 3.99 -11.96 -4.98
C ALA A 35 4.92 -10.93 -4.30
N PRO A 36 5.16 -9.77 -4.93
CA PRO A 36 6.02 -8.75 -4.35
C PRO A 36 5.59 -8.40 -2.93
N ARG A 37 6.58 -8.17 -2.06
CA ARG A 37 6.36 -7.79 -0.67
C ARG A 37 6.73 -6.34 -0.45
N TYR A 38 5.94 -5.66 0.36
CA TYR A 38 6.09 -4.24 0.65
C TYR A 38 6.20 -3.98 2.14
N LEU A 39 7.09 -3.06 2.49
CA LEU A 39 7.15 -2.46 3.82
C LEU A 39 6.50 -1.09 3.78
N ILE A 40 5.60 -0.84 4.72
CA ILE A 40 5.07 0.50 5.01
C ILE A 40 5.60 0.94 6.37
N GLY A 41 6.12 2.15 6.43
CA GLY A 41 6.60 2.78 7.64
C GLY A 41 6.26 4.26 7.71
N GLU A 42 6.65 4.88 8.82
CA GLU A 42 6.63 6.32 8.99
C GLU A 42 8.07 6.85 8.97
N ASN A 43 8.37 7.74 8.04
CA ASN A 43 9.63 8.49 8.05
C ASN A 43 9.44 9.79 8.82
N CYS A 44 10.10 9.91 9.96
CA CYS A 44 9.94 11.01 10.90
C CYS A 44 11.25 11.79 11.06
N LEU A 45 11.16 13.13 11.10
CA LEU A 45 12.29 13.94 11.50
C LEU A 45 12.43 13.95 13.03
N ASN A 46 13.50 13.32 13.55
CA ASN A 46 13.79 13.41 14.97
C ASN A 46 14.54 14.73 15.26
N LYS A 47 13.87 15.65 15.96
CA LYS A 47 14.44 16.96 16.33
C LYS A 47 15.67 16.85 17.25
N GLN A 48 15.79 15.80 18.06
CA GLN A 48 16.92 15.59 18.96
C GLN A 48 18.15 15.04 18.22
N LEU A 49 17.94 14.15 17.25
CA LEU A 49 19.03 13.52 16.51
C LEU A 49 19.38 14.26 15.21
N THR A 50 18.61 15.28 14.83
CA THR A 50 18.76 16.05 13.57
C THR A 50 18.77 15.19 12.31
N GLN A 51 18.28 13.96 12.41
CA GLN A 51 18.26 12.96 11.36
C GLN A 51 16.84 12.40 11.20
N THR A 52 16.55 11.92 9.99
CA THR A 52 15.31 11.22 9.67
C THR A 52 15.42 9.77 10.14
N HIS A 53 14.39 9.29 10.81
CA HIS A 53 14.28 7.88 11.23
C HIS A 53 13.08 7.25 10.55
N LEU A 54 13.24 5.98 10.20
CA LEU A 54 12.14 5.17 9.73
C LEU A 54 11.59 4.32 10.87
N PHE A 55 10.28 4.38 11.09
CA PHE A 55 9.55 3.46 11.96
C PHE A 55 8.72 2.51 11.10
N PRO A 56 9.21 1.30 10.81
CA PRO A 56 8.46 0.36 10.00
C PRO A 56 7.22 -0.11 10.78
N ARG A 57 6.10 -0.23 10.07
CA ARG A 57 4.78 -0.51 10.66
C ARG A 57 4.20 -1.82 10.16
N PHE A 58 4.19 -1.98 8.85
CA PHE A 58 3.52 -3.12 8.22
C PHE A 58 4.42 -3.76 7.19
N LEU A 59 4.29 -5.07 7.09
CA LEU A 59 4.85 -5.88 6.03
C LEU A 59 3.67 -6.61 5.39
N GLY A 60 3.61 -6.60 4.08
CA GLY A 60 2.47 -7.17 3.37
C GLY A 60 2.66 -7.20 1.87
N GLY A 61 1.55 -7.41 1.18
CA GLY A 61 1.47 -7.52 -0.27
C GLY A 61 0.12 -8.15 -0.63
N ARG A 62 -0.01 -8.63 -1.86
CA ARG A 62 -1.27 -9.22 -2.33
C ARG A 62 -1.72 -10.38 -1.44
N GLY A 63 -2.74 -10.14 -0.61
CA GLY A 63 -3.45 -11.16 0.16
C GLY A 63 -3.28 -11.09 1.68
N SER A 64 -2.22 -10.49 2.23
CA SER A 64 -2.13 -10.28 3.68
C SER A 64 -1.17 -9.16 4.08
N TRP A 65 -1.53 -8.52 5.19
CA TRP A 65 -0.70 -7.54 5.89
C TRP A 65 -0.56 -7.98 7.34
N HIS A 66 0.59 -7.68 7.96
CA HIS A 66 0.83 -7.93 9.36
C HIS A 66 1.64 -6.80 10.00
N GLY A 67 1.39 -6.57 11.29
CA GLY A 67 2.02 -5.53 12.09
C GLY A 67 2.94 -6.08 13.19
N ASP A 68 3.33 -7.36 13.12
CA ASP A 68 4.24 -7.92 14.11
C ASP A 68 5.61 -7.26 14.01
N ALA A 69 6.07 -6.69 15.12
CA ALA A 69 7.25 -5.85 15.15
C ALA A 69 8.56 -6.62 14.91
N GLU A 70 8.59 -7.94 15.09
CA GLU A 70 9.77 -8.75 14.79
C GLU A 70 9.78 -9.17 13.33
N GLU A 71 8.64 -9.54 12.77
CA GLU A 71 8.53 -9.93 11.36
C GLU A 71 8.75 -8.73 10.42
N VAL A 72 8.13 -7.58 10.72
CA VAL A 72 8.29 -6.33 9.97
C VAL A 72 9.75 -5.88 9.91
N ARG A 73 10.56 -6.24 10.91
CA ARG A 73 11.99 -5.89 10.99
C ARG A 73 12.93 -6.85 10.29
N VAL A 74 12.49 -8.05 9.93
CA VAL A 74 13.36 -9.05 9.29
C VAL A 74 14.06 -8.46 8.05
N PRO A 75 13.35 -7.87 7.07
CA PRO A 75 14.01 -7.40 5.85
C PRO A 75 15.02 -6.26 6.09
N LEU A 76 14.76 -5.44 7.11
CA LEU A 76 15.63 -4.32 7.48
C LEU A 76 16.94 -4.76 8.13
N ARG A 77 16.98 -5.97 8.70
CA ARG A 77 18.20 -6.57 9.26
C ARG A 77 19.02 -7.33 8.22
N GLU A 78 18.36 -7.82 7.17
CA GLU A 78 18.97 -8.60 6.10
C GLU A 78 19.69 -7.72 5.07
N ALA A 79 19.09 -6.57 4.72
CA ALA A 79 19.67 -5.63 3.76
C ALA A 79 19.18 -4.20 3.98
N PRO A 80 19.93 -3.19 3.51
CA PRO A 80 19.41 -1.84 3.29
C PRO A 80 18.13 -1.87 2.47
N GLN A 81 17.14 -1.09 2.89
CA GLN A 81 15.85 -0.97 2.22
C GLN A 81 15.67 0.44 1.70
N HIS A 82 15.08 0.54 0.50
CA HIS A 82 14.91 1.78 -0.25
C HIS A 82 13.46 2.28 -0.13
N PHE A 83 13.19 3.15 0.84
CA PHE A 83 11.85 3.68 1.08
C PHE A 83 11.59 4.94 0.27
N ASN A 84 10.57 4.92 -0.57
CA ASN A 84 10.00 6.12 -1.15
C ASN A 84 9.17 6.84 -0.08
N VAL A 85 9.57 8.06 0.24
CA VAL A 85 8.93 8.87 1.27
C VAL A 85 7.87 9.74 0.62
N VAL A 86 6.61 9.53 0.99
CA VAL A 86 5.47 10.28 0.49
C VAL A 86 5.23 11.49 1.39
N GLY A 87 5.16 12.67 0.78
CA GLY A 87 4.86 13.92 1.45
C GLY A 87 3.38 14.07 1.75
N PHE A 88 3.04 15.08 2.54
CA PHE A 88 1.66 15.37 2.92
C PHE A 88 0.69 15.64 1.74
N ASP A 89 1.23 15.94 0.55
CA ASP A 89 0.48 16.19 -0.68
C ASP A 89 0.34 14.96 -1.56
N GLY A 90 0.81 13.79 -1.10
CA GLY A 90 0.77 12.53 -1.83
C GLY A 90 1.91 12.35 -2.83
N THR A 91 2.79 13.34 -2.98
CA THR A 91 3.93 13.22 -3.90
C THR A 91 5.13 12.58 -3.21
N VAL A 92 5.93 11.80 -3.95
CA VAL A 92 7.20 11.29 -3.45
C VAL A 92 8.18 12.46 -3.26
N ARG A 93 8.67 12.64 -2.03
CA ARG A 93 9.57 13.75 -1.63
C ARG A 93 11.04 13.37 -1.65
N GLY A 94 11.34 12.09 -1.65
CA GLY A 94 12.70 11.56 -1.69
C GLY A 94 12.73 10.10 -1.30
N GLU A 95 13.94 9.60 -1.12
CA GLU A 95 14.20 8.24 -0.72
C GLU A 95 14.89 8.22 0.65
N MET A 96 14.49 7.28 1.50
CA MET A 96 15.16 6.95 2.75
C MET A 96 15.79 5.57 2.61
N ILE A 97 17.13 5.52 2.61
CA ILE A 97 17.90 4.28 2.53
C ILE A 97 18.27 3.86 3.94
N THR A 98 17.70 2.78 4.44
CA THR A 98 17.95 2.31 5.81
C THR A 98 19.31 1.64 5.93
N THR A 99 19.83 1.64 7.15
CA THR A 99 20.93 0.76 7.57
C THR A 99 20.36 -0.36 8.44
N ALA A 100 21.13 -1.43 8.66
CA ALA A 100 20.74 -2.49 9.59
C ALA A 100 20.70 -2.03 11.07
N ASN A 101 21.14 -0.80 11.37
CA ASN A 101 21.22 -0.28 12.72
C ASN A 101 19.88 0.34 13.15
N ALA A 102 19.37 -0.15 14.27
CA ALA A 102 18.27 0.50 14.98
C ALA A 102 18.73 1.83 15.58
N VAL A 103 17.77 2.72 15.84
CA VAL A 103 18.00 3.98 16.54
C VAL A 103 18.29 3.66 18.02
N GLY A 104 19.45 4.09 18.51
CA GLY A 104 19.87 3.76 19.88
C GLY A 104 18.92 4.26 20.98
N SER A 105 18.23 5.38 20.76
CA SER A 105 17.25 5.94 21.70
C SER A 105 15.85 5.34 21.59
N ASP A 106 15.52 4.70 20.47
CA ASP A 106 14.25 4.03 20.25
C ASP A 106 14.48 2.83 19.31
N PRO A 107 14.63 1.61 19.84
CA PRO A 107 14.98 0.45 19.03
C PRO A 107 13.90 0.11 17.97
N ARG A 108 12.72 0.74 18.02
CA ARG A 108 11.67 0.64 17.00
C ARG A 108 12.01 1.37 15.71
N GLY A 109 12.84 2.40 15.77
CA GLY A 109 13.28 3.14 14.61
C GLY A 109 14.53 2.55 13.96
N PHE A 110 14.72 2.81 12.67
CA PHE A 110 15.93 2.53 11.91
C PHE A 110 16.56 3.84 11.43
N ILE A 111 17.89 3.87 11.45
CA ILE A 111 18.68 5.00 10.94
C ILE A 111 18.92 4.77 9.44
N GLY A 112 19.01 5.86 8.69
CA GLY A 112 19.29 5.81 7.26
C GLY A 112 19.72 7.16 6.68
N THR A 113 19.91 7.18 5.38
CA THR A 113 20.21 8.39 4.61
C THR A 113 18.99 8.82 3.83
N TYR A 114 18.53 10.05 4.05
CA TYR A 114 17.46 10.66 3.28
C TYR A 114 18.02 11.53 2.14
N THR A 115 17.57 11.29 0.91
CA THR A 115 18.06 11.99 -0.29
C THR A 115 17.09 13.06 -0.80
N GLY A 116 15.93 13.24 -0.16
CA GLY A 116 14.93 14.22 -0.56
C GLY A 116 15.32 15.66 -0.21
N SER A 117 15.00 16.59 -1.12
CA SER A 117 15.31 18.01 -0.93
C SER A 117 14.31 18.76 -0.04
N LEU A 118 13.15 18.15 0.21
CA LEU A 118 12.07 18.62 1.05
C LEU A 118 11.75 17.50 2.04
N GLY A 119 11.67 17.79 3.34
CA GLY A 119 11.17 16.78 4.30
C GLY A 119 9.70 16.44 4.04
N VAL A 120 9.16 15.47 4.80
CA VAL A 120 7.75 15.00 4.68
C VAL A 120 6.70 16.12 4.74
N CYS A 121 6.97 17.16 5.54
CA CYS A 121 6.10 18.33 5.66
C CYS A 121 6.38 19.44 4.65
N GLY A 122 7.42 19.29 3.83
CA GLY A 122 7.88 20.32 2.89
C GLY A 122 7.01 20.39 1.65
N PHE A 123 6.83 21.59 1.11
CA PHE A 123 6.20 21.83 -0.18
C PHE A 123 6.94 22.89 -0.98
N ILE A 124 6.67 22.89 -2.28
CA ILE A 124 6.94 24.01 -3.17
C ILE A 124 5.59 24.41 -3.78
N GLN A 125 5.15 25.62 -3.49
CA GLN A 125 3.93 26.20 -4.05
C GLN A 125 4.29 27.53 -4.69
N ASP A 126 4.00 27.69 -5.98
CA ASP A 126 4.29 28.90 -6.74
C ASP A 126 5.78 29.33 -6.66
N GLY A 127 6.69 28.35 -6.65
CA GLY A 127 8.13 28.56 -6.53
C GLY A 127 8.62 28.89 -5.10
N VAL A 128 7.72 29.01 -4.13
CA VAL A 128 8.05 29.25 -2.72
C VAL A 128 8.15 27.92 -1.99
N ARG A 129 9.31 27.69 -1.37
CA ARG A 129 9.53 26.56 -0.47
C ARG A 129 8.92 26.87 0.90
N GLY A 130 8.11 25.96 1.42
CA GLY A 130 7.50 26.06 2.74
C GLY A 130 7.44 24.71 3.46
N ALA A 131 6.90 24.75 4.68
CA ALA A 131 6.56 23.57 5.45
C ALA A 131 5.14 23.70 5.99
N MET A 132 4.35 22.64 5.91
CA MET A 132 3.00 22.62 6.47
C MET A 132 3.10 22.58 7.99
N TYR A 133 2.56 23.61 8.64
CA TYR A 133 2.60 23.76 10.09
C TYR A 133 1.96 22.56 10.81
N ASP A 134 0.78 22.13 10.37
CA ASP A 134 0.04 21.00 10.95
C ASP A 134 0.85 19.69 10.93
N CYS A 135 1.54 19.41 9.84
CA CYS A 135 2.45 18.26 9.74
C CYS A 135 3.62 18.38 10.73
N VAL A 136 4.20 19.56 10.89
CA VAL A 136 5.33 19.77 11.80
C VAL A 136 4.93 19.59 13.26
N ILE A 137 3.76 20.09 13.67
CA ILE A 137 3.26 19.92 15.04
C ILE A 137 2.79 18.48 15.31
N ALA A 138 2.35 17.75 14.27
CA ALA A 138 2.00 16.34 14.35
C ALA A 138 3.21 15.39 14.42
N GLY A 139 4.43 15.93 14.56
CA GLY A 139 5.65 15.15 14.73
C GLY A 139 6.53 15.05 13.49
N ALA A 140 6.14 15.69 12.38
CA ALA A 140 6.89 15.69 11.13
C ALA A 140 7.19 14.27 10.61
N CYS A 141 6.16 13.44 10.58
CA CYS A 141 6.18 12.07 10.05
C CYS A 141 5.34 11.97 8.79
N GLY A 142 5.85 11.29 7.76
CA GLY A 142 5.12 10.95 6.54
C GLY A 142 5.21 9.47 6.22
N LEU A 143 4.31 8.96 5.37
CA LEU A 143 4.34 7.58 4.93
C LEU A 143 5.60 7.30 4.10
N ALA A 144 6.14 6.10 4.26
CA ALA A 144 7.31 5.62 3.55
C ALA A 144 7.07 4.18 3.11
N VAL A 145 7.36 3.87 1.85
CA VAL A 145 7.06 2.56 1.25
C VAL A 145 8.30 2.00 0.57
N ALA A 146 8.65 0.74 0.85
CA ALA A 146 9.72 0.02 0.19
C ALA A 146 9.19 -1.28 -0.43
N ASP A 147 9.75 -1.65 -1.58
CA ASP A 147 9.66 -2.99 -2.15
C ASP A 147 10.78 -3.82 -1.51
N VAL A 148 10.41 -4.86 -0.77
CA VAL A 148 11.34 -5.68 0.02
C VAL A 148 12.32 -6.43 -0.87
N ASP A 149 11.87 -6.81 -2.06
CA ASP A 149 12.65 -7.63 -2.98
C ASP A 149 13.60 -6.76 -3.83
N ASP A 150 13.46 -5.43 -3.76
CA ASP A 150 14.37 -4.50 -4.43
C ASP A 150 15.25 -3.72 -3.47
N THR A 151 16.44 -4.28 -3.26
CA THR A 151 17.50 -3.70 -2.43
C THR A 151 18.45 -2.79 -3.21
N HIS A 152 18.18 -2.52 -4.49
CA HIS A 152 19.06 -1.69 -5.32
C HIS A 152 18.50 -0.27 -5.48
N PRO A 153 19.38 0.75 -5.65
CA PRO A 153 18.93 2.08 -5.99
C PRO A 153 18.12 2.06 -7.29
N ARG A 154 16.87 2.50 -7.24
CA ARG A 154 16.05 2.61 -8.43
C ARG A 154 16.35 3.92 -9.16
N PRO A 155 16.43 3.90 -10.51
CA PRO A 155 16.51 5.15 -11.29
C PRO A 155 15.21 5.96 -11.21
N ARG A 156 14.10 5.34 -10.75
CA ARG A 156 12.79 5.99 -10.57
C ARG A 156 12.15 5.51 -9.25
N PRO A 157 11.42 6.37 -8.54
CA PRO A 157 10.59 5.96 -7.42
C PRO A 157 9.68 4.78 -7.73
N ILE A 158 9.29 4.02 -6.70
CA ILE A 158 8.18 3.07 -6.81
C ILE A 158 6.94 3.85 -7.27
N ASP A 159 6.26 3.33 -8.29
CA ASP A 159 5.05 3.93 -8.84
C ASP A 159 3.86 3.61 -7.94
N ILE A 160 3.64 4.43 -6.92
CA ILE A 160 2.55 4.26 -5.97
C ILE A 160 1.38 5.11 -6.43
N THR A 161 0.27 4.46 -6.77
CA THR A 161 -0.97 5.19 -7.01
C THR A 161 -1.52 5.65 -5.68
N VAL A 162 -1.51 6.96 -5.42
CA VAL A 162 -2.09 7.56 -4.21
C VAL A 162 -3.47 8.13 -4.50
N ALA A 163 -4.29 8.25 -3.46
CA ALA A 163 -5.51 9.05 -3.51
C ALA A 163 -5.57 10.08 -2.39
N THR A 164 -6.28 11.16 -2.68
CA THR A 164 -6.64 12.15 -1.67
C THR A 164 -7.91 11.73 -0.94
N THR A 165 -7.97 12.06 0.34
CA THR A 165 -9.13 11.89 1.19
C THR A 165 -9.68 13.24 1.62
N CYS A 166 -10.91 13.26 2.11
CA CYS A 166 -11.51 14.40 2.77
C CYS A 166 -11.91 14.01 4.19
N VAL A 167 -11.85 14.97 5.11
CA VAL A 167 -12.50 14.84 6.42
C VAL A 167 -13.55 15.94 6.57
N ALA A 168 -14.82 15.55 6.77
CA ALA A 168 -15.92 16.47 7.00
C ALA A 168 -17.05 15.82 7.82
N ASN A 169 -17.66 16.58 8.74
CA ASN A 169 -18.81 16.14 9.55
C ASN A 169 -18.60 14.77 10.24
N ASP A 170 -17.44 14.59 10.87
CA ASP A 170 -17.04 13.33 11.52
C ASP A 170 -16.96 12.11 10.58
N MET A 171 -16.82 12.35 9.27
CA MET A 171 -16.65 11.32 8.25
C MET A 171 -15.30 11.48 7.52
N LEU A 172 -14.66 10.36 7.22
CA LEU A 172 -13.63 10.26 6.19
C LEU A 172 -14.32 9.98 4.84
N ILE A 173 -14.01 10.75 3.81
CA ILE A 173 -14.62 10.64 2.48
C ILE A 173 -13.52 10.34 1.46
N ALA A 174 -13.67 9.24 0.72
CA ALA A 174 -12.69 8.81 -0.29
C ALA A 174 -13.30 7.81 -1.29
N ASP A 175 -12.67 7.68 -2.45
CA ASP A 175 -12.89 6.61 -3.43
C ASP A 175 -11.71 5.61 -3.29
N LEU A 176 -11.89 4.60 -2.43
CA LEU A 176 -10.82 3.66 -2.07
C LEU A 176 -10.85 2.38 -2.91
N ASP A 177 -11.98 2.03 -3.52
CA ASP A 177 -12.12 0.90 -4.45
C ASP A 177 -11.95 1.31 -5.92
N ARG A 178 -11.73 2.60 -6.17
CA ARG A 178 -11.46 3.21 -7.48
C ARG A 178 -12.60 3.02 -8.47
N ASP A 179 -13.84 2.96 -7.98
CA ASP A 179 -15.03 2.86 -8.82
C ASP A 179 -15.52 4.24 -9.34
N GLY A 180 -14.83 5.32 -8.96
CA GLY A 180 -15.15 6.70 -9.31
C GLY A 180 -16.23 7.32 -8.41
N LYS A 181 -16.71 6.62 -7.38
CA LYS A 181 -17.74 7.10 -6.46
C LYS A 181 -17.18 7.21 -5.05
N LEU A 182 -17.37 8.38 -4.46
CA LEU A 182 -17.00 8.61 -3.08
C LEU A 182 -17.87 7.78 -2.12
N ALA A 183 -17.22 7.17 -1.14
CA ALA A 183 -17.83 6.63 0.06
C ALA A 183 -17.44 7.46 1.27
N ALA A 184 -18.31 7.51 2.28
CA ALA A 184 -18.09 8.17 3.55
C ALA A 184 -18.06 7.13 4.67
N PHE A 185 -17.03 7.19 5.50
CA PHE A 185 -16.76 6.28 6.62
C PHE A 185 -16.77 7.06 7.94
N PRO A 186 -17.51 6.63 8.96
CA PRO A 186 -17.54 7.33 10.24
C PRO A 186 -16.18 7.29 10.94
N LEU A 187 -15.62 8.45 11.30
CA LEU A 187 -14.30 8.53 11.93
C LEU A 187 -14.23 7.73 13.24
N ALA A 188 -15.33 7.69 13.99
CA ALA A 188 -15.43 6.96 15.25
C ALA A 188 -15.20 5.45 15.09
N ALA A 189 -15.51 4.88 13.92
CA ALA A 189 -15.35 3.45 13.68
C ALA A 189 -13.88 3.03 13.59
N PHE A 190 -12.96 3.92 13.22
CA PHE A 190 -11.54 3.59 13.13
C PHE A 190 -10.87 3.28 14.47
N ARG A 191 -11.50 3.57 15.61
CA ARG A 191 -10.92 3.28 16.94
C ARG A 191 -10.68 1.79 17.14
N ASP A 192 -11.72 0.99 16.94
CA ASP A 192 -11.72 -0.40 17.38
C ASP A 192 -12.26 -1.36 16.31
N GLU A 193 -13.01 -0.87 15.34
CA GLU A 193 -13.68 -1.72 14.37
C GLU A 193 -12.68 -2.38 13.41
N THR A 194 -12.91 -3.67 13.17
CA THR A 194 -12.20 -4.45 12.15
C THR A 194 -12.86 -4.33 10.78
N GLU A 195 -14.14 -3.99 10.74
CA GLU A 195 -14.92 -3.78 9.53
C GLU A 195 -15.68 -2.46 9.65
N ILE A 196 -15.53 -1.57 8.67
CA ILE A 196 -16.16 -0.24 8.68
C ILE A 196 -17.03 -0.11 7.45
N GLU A 197 -18.34 -0.06 7.66
CA GLU A 197 -19.31 0.17 6.60
C GLU A 197 -19.27 1.63 6.15
N GLY A 198 -19.02 1.83 4.86
CA GLY A 198 -19.12 3.12 4.20
C GLY A 198 -20.48 3.31 3.54
N VAL A 199 -20.94 4.55 3.51
CA VAL A 199 -22.16 4.95 2.79
C VAL A 199 -21.80 5.76 1.54
N PRO A 200 -22.59 5.70 0.45
CA PRO A 200 -22.36 6.59 -0.69
C PRO A 200 -22.37 8.07 -0.25
N TYR A 201 -21.39 8.84 -0.70
CA TYR A 201 -21.31 10.26 -0.38
C TYR A 201 -21.86 11.12 -1.53
N SER A 202 -22.82 11.98 -1.21
CA SER A 202 -23.41 12.99 -2.12
C SER A 202 -23.53 14.37 -1.44
N GLY A 203 -22.73 14.60 -0.40
CA GLY A 203 -22.70 15.85 0.34
C GLY A 203 -22.02 17.00 -0.42
N PRO A 204 -21.84 18.16 0.23
CA PRO A 204 -21.15 19.30 -0.38
C PRO A 204 -19.69 18.95 -0.73
N ASP A 205 -19.10 19.76 -1.62
CA ASP A 205 -17.69 19.63 -1.96
C ASP A 205 -16.83 19.73 -0.70
N CYS A 206 -15.91 18.78 -0.56
CA CYS A 206 -14.95 18.75 0.52
C CYS A 206 -13.53 18.82 -0.04
N PRO A 207 -12.69 19.77 0.42
CA PRO A 207 -11.34 19.94 -0.10
C PRO A 207 -10.50 18.67 0.08
N PRO A 208 -10.06 18.02 -1.01
CA PRO A 208 -9.25 16.81 -0.92
C PRO A 208 -7.85 17.12 -0.41
N ARG A 209 -7.32 16.26 0.46
CA ARG A 209 -5.92 16.26 0.93
C ARG A 209 -5.42 14.84 1.02
N TYR A 210 -4.13 14.62 0.79
CA TYR A 210 -3.55 13.29 0.97
C TYR A 210 -3.49 12.91 2.46
N THR A 211 -3.04 13.84 3.30
CA THR A 211 -2.88 13.62 4.74
C THR A 211 -3.74 14.59 5.57
N TRP A 212 -4.28 14.11 6.69
CA TRP A 212 -4.97 14.90 7.70
C TRP A 212 -4.35 14.63 9.08
N TYR A 213 -4.04 15.67 9.85
CA TYR A 213 -3.47 15.53 11.18
C TYR A 213 -4.32 16.23 12.22
N GLY A 214 -4.36 15.66 13.42
CA GLY A 214 -4.96 16.27 14.61
C GLY A 214 -6.47 16.42 14.52
N THR A 215 -7.15 15.63 13.69
CA THR A 215 -8.61 15.63 13.65
C THR A 215 -9.12 15.14 15.00
N GLN A 216 -9.90 15.97 15.68
CA GLN A 216 -10.42 15.64 17.00
C GLN A 216 -11.51 14.57 16.89
N LEU A 217 -11.43 13.54 17.74
CA LEU A 217 -12.39 12.45 17.82
C LEU A 217 -12.72 12.21 19.30
N GLY A 218 -13.66 12.98 19.85
CA GLY A 218 -13.94 12.97 21.29
C GLY A 218 -12.69 13.35 22.11
N PRO A 219 -12.23 12.49 23.05
CA PRO A 219 -10.98 12.72 23.79
C PRO A 219 -9.71 12.34 23.00
N ASP A 220 -9.86 11.70 21.84
CA ASP A 220 -8.76 11.19 21.04
C ASP A 220 -8.49 12.09 19.83
N PHE A 221 -7.40 11.79 19.12
CA PHE A 221 -7.09 12.38 17.83
C PHE A 221 -6.90 11.29 16.78
N ILE A 222 -7.39 11.56 15.56
CA ILE A 222 -7.16 10.71 14.39
C ILE A 222 -6.32 11.47 13.37
N ASP A 223 -5.31 10.79 12.85
CA ASP A 223 -4.46 11.25 11.76
C ASP A 223 -4.68 10.31 10.56
N VAL A 224 -5.09 10.84 9.41
CA VAL A 224 -5.12 10.11 8.14
C VAL A 224 -3.74 10.26 7.53
N LEU A 225 -2.91 9.21 7.59
CA LEU A 225 -1.52 9.30 7.13
C LEU A 225 -1.44 9.31 5.60
N GLY A 226 -2.35 8.61 4.94
CA GLY A 226 -2.51 8.61 3.49
C GLY A 226 -3.27 7.39 2.99
N ALA A 227 -3.59 7.39 1.69
CA ALA A 227 -4.18 6.25 0.99
C ALA A 227 -3.43 5.96 -0.32
N GLY A 228 -3.16 4.70 -0.61
CA GLY A 228 -2.49 4.29 -1.84
C GLY A 228 -2.58 2.80 -2.13
N ASP A 229 -2.40 2.44 -3.39
CA ASP A 229 -2.32 1.06 -3.90
C ASP A 229 -0.90 0.53 -3.61
N PHE A 230 -0.66 0.12 -2.37
CA PHE A 230 0.66 -0.28 -1.91
C PHE A 230 0.98 -1.72 -2.28
N ASP A 231 -0.03 -2.59 -2.42
CA ASP A 231 0.16 -3.97 -2.88
C ASP A 231 -0.10 -4.22 -4.38
N HIS A 232 -0.49 -3.16 -5.10
CA HIS A 232 -0.78 -3.20 -6.53
C HIS A 232 -1.93 -4.14 -6.92
N ASP A 233 -2.90 -4.37 -6.03
CA ASP A 233 -4.11 -5.13 -6.35
C ASP A 233 -5.22 -4.29 -7.03
N GLY A 234 -5.04 -2.97 -7.06
CA GLY A 234 -5.93 -2.01 -7.67
C GLY A 234 -6.93 -1.37 -6.70
N SER A 235 -6.99 -1.83 -5.46
CA SER A 235 -7.66 -1.16 -4.34
C SER A 235 -6.68 -0.23 -3.64
N LEU A 236 -7.18 0.71 -2.84
CA LEU A 236 -6.32 1.62 -2.08
C LEU A 236 -6.32 1.25 -0.61
N GLU A 237 -5.14 0.95 -0.08
CA GLU A 237 -4.91 0.82 1.34
C GLU A 237 -4.90 2.21 1.99
N LEU A 238 -5.68 2.35 3.05
CA LEU A 238 -5.77 3.53 3.90
C LEU A 238 -4.99 3.30 5.20
N VAL A 239 -4.07 4.21 5.53
CA VAL A 239 -3.31 4.16 6.78
C VAL A 239 -3.79 5.25 7.74
N ILE A 240 -4.25 4.83 8.91
CA ILE A 240 -4.80 5.68 9.96
C ILE A 240 -3.95 5.55 11.22
N ALA A 241 -3.70 6.66 11.91
CA ALA A 241 -3.17 6.65 13.27
C ALA A 241 -4.17 7.26 14.25
N ILE A 242 -4.26 6.68 15.44
CA ILE A 242 -5.10 7.17 16.53
C ILE A 242 -4.25 7.40 17.76
N ARG A 243 -4.43 8.55 18.39
CA ARG A 243 -3.75 8.95 19.63
C ARG A 243 -4.77 9.09 20.74
N SER A 244 -4.60 8.31 21.80
CA SER A 244 -5.43 8.36 23.01
C SER A 244 -4.52 8.54 24.23
N GLY A 245 -4.46 9.77 24.74
CA GLY A 245 -3.52 10.14 25.78
C GLY A 245 -2.06 9.91 25.35
N ALA A 246 -1.37 9.00 26.04
CA ALA A 246 0.01 8.63 25.73
C ALA A 246 0.13 7.47 24.72
N SER A 247 -0.96 6.76 24.46
CA SER A 247 -0.99 5.59 23.57
C SER A 247 -1.18 6.03 22.11
N ARG A 248 -0.55 5.31 21.19
CA ARG A 248 -0.76 5.51 19.76
C ARG A 248 -0.93 4.18 19.05
N SER A 249 -1.99 4.04 18.26
CA SER A 249 -2.15 2.93 17.32
C SER A 249 -2.02 3.42 15.88
N VAL A 250 -1.51 2.56 15.00
CA VAL A 250 -1.53 2.75 13.55
C VAL A 250 -2.15 1.52 12.94
N ALA A 251 -3.14 1.71 12.08
CA ALA A 251 -3.83 0.63 11.40
C ALA A 251 -3.85 0.87 9.89
N ILE A 252 -3.87 -0.22 9.14
CA ILE A 252 -4.03 -0.24 7.69
C ILE A 252 -5.34 -0.93 7.35
N TYR A 253 -6.10 -0.33 6.45
CA TYR A 253 -7.41 -0.78 6.00
C TYR A 253 -7.43 -0.86 4.47
N ALA A 254 -8.18 -1.78 3.89
CA ALA A 254 -8.48 -1.75 2.46
C ALA A 254 -9.93 -2.20 2.20
N PRO A 255 -10.55 -1.73 1.11
CA PRO A 255 -11.84 -2.26 0.72
C PRO A 255 -11.68 -3.64 0.08
N PRO A 256 -12.53 -4.62 0.42
CA PRO A 256 -12.74 -5.76 -0.46
C PRO A 256 -13.13 -5.25 -1.86
N LYS A 257 -12.66 -5.92 -2.91
CA LYS A 257 -12.88 -5.49 -4.29
C LYS A 257 -14.35 -5.14 -4.58
N GLY A 258 -14.59 -3.89 -4.98
CA GLY A 258 -15.92 -3.36 -5.31
C GLY A 258 -16.88 -3.21 -4.13
N SER A 259 -16.34 -3.20 -2.90
CA SER A 259 -17.09 -3.00 -1.67
C SER A 259 -16.91 -1.58 -1.14
N LYS A 260 -17.96 -1.08 -0.49
CA LYS A 260 -17.92 0.17 0.31
C LYS A 260 -17.61 -0.08 1.78
N ARG A 261 -17.22 -1.30 2.13
CA ARG A 261 -16.71 -1.66 3.46
C ARG A 261 -15.19 -1.56 3.46
N LEU A 262 -14.61 -1.16 4.58
CA LEU A 262 -13.17 -1.28 4.82
C LEU A 262 -12.89 -2.40 5.81
N ASP A 263 -11.93 -3.24 5.49
CA ASP A 263 -11.45 -4.29 6.38
C ASP A 263 -10.08 -3.88 6.94
N ARG A 264 -9.92 -3.98 8.25
CA ARG A 264 -8.64 -3.75 8.91
C ARG A 264 -7.71 -4.91 8.61
N LEU A 265 -6.62 -4.63 7.89
CA LEU A 265 -5.66 -5.66 7.50
C LEU A 265 -4.63 -5.90 8.61
N ALA A 266 -4.18 -4.84 9.29
CA ALA A 266 -3.26 -4.92 10.42
C ALA A 266 -3.35 -3.70 11.34
N VAL A 267 -2.85 -3.84 12.58
CA VAL A 267 -2.72 -2.75 13.56
C VAL A 267 -1.44 -2.92 14.39
N VAL A 268 -0.78 -1.80 14.69
CA VAL A 268 0.39 -1.70 15.58
C VAL A 268 0.08 -0.71 16.68
N THR A 269 0.35 -1.08 17.93
CA THR A 269 0.15 -0.21 19.11
C THR A 269 1.50 0.15 19.74
N GLN A 270 1.63 1.40 20.18
CA GLN A 270 2.82 2.00 20.78
C GLN A 270 2.55 2.59 22.15
#